data_AF-A0A0B1RVM4-F1
#
_entry.id   AF-A0A0B1RVM4-F1
#
_cell.length_a   1.000
_cell.length_b   1.000
_cell.length_c   1.000
_cell.angle_alpha   90.00
_cell.angle_beta   90.00
_cell.angle_gamma   90.00
#
_symmetry.space_group_name_H-M   'P 1'
#
loop_
_entity.id
_entity.type
_entity.pdbx_description
1 polymer ?
#
loop_
_entity_poly.entity_id
_entity_poly.type
_entity_poly.pdbx_seq_one_letter_code
_entity_poly.pdbx_strand_id
1 'polypeptide(L)'
;TAFLRRHSPPKQKVLREVLEVCEKIGFPLDAASSARLASSLSKFQGGNSLLQSINQVLSMLLAKPMQSGYYMCAGSAKKKEEYHHYALNVPLYTHFTSPLRRYADIIVHRQLAAALGYCPPMDKTKEELERLAQHCNDKKLAAKAVSDSSDDTFFGLVVKQNGPIEARGVVISVMDASFDVLVLKYGVVKRVYVNIKSKSIS
;
A
#
# COMPACT_ATOMS: atom_id res chain seq x y z
N THR A 1 -17.16 -3.06 23.32
CA THR A 1 -16.07 -3.52 22.43
C THR A 1 -15.85 -2.51 21.31
N ALA A 2 -14.62 -2.05 21.06
CA ALA A 2 -14.34 -0.95 20.11
C ALA A 2 -13.98 -1.45 18.69
N PHE A 3 -14.35 -0.69 17.66
CA PHE A 3 -14.01 -0.98 16.26
C PHE A 3 -12.75 -0.22 15.83
N LEU A 4 -11.68 -0.94 15.51
CA LEU A 4 -10.35 -0.38 15.28
C LEU A 4 -9.83 -0.73 13.88
N ARG A 5 -8.77 -0.04 13.47
CA ARG A 5 -8.02 -0.34 12.25
C ARG A 5 -6.54 -0.41 12.57
N ARG A 6 -5.90 -1.53 12.25
CA ARG A 6 -4.46 -1.75 12.46
C ARG A 6 -3.70 -1.83 11.14
N HIS A 7 -2.37 -1.79 11.25
CA HIS A 7 -1.46 -2.01 10.13
C HIS A 7 -0.26 -2.81 10.61
N SER A 8 -0.17 -4.06 10.19
CA SER A 8 0.94 -4.96 10.52
C SER A 8 2.28 -4.36 10.07
N PRO A 9 3.39 -4.75 10.73
CA PRO A 9 4.73 -4.51 10.18
C PRO A 9 4.92 -5.17 8.80
N PRO A 10 5.92 -4.74 8.02
CA PRO A 10 6.21 -5.33 6.72
C PRO A 10 6.59 -6.81 6.82
N LYS A 11 6.43 -7.55 5.72
CA LYS A 11 6.91 -8.93 5.61
C LYS A 11 8.44 -8.93 5.65
N GLN A 12 9.01 -9.40 6.76
CA GLN A 12 10.44 -9.27 7.07
C GLN A 12 11.37 -9.85 6.01
N LYS A 13 11.01 -11.01 5.42
CA LYS A 13 11.82 -11.63 4.35
C LYS A 13 11.90 -10.73 3.12
N VAL A 14 10.75 -10.28 2.61
CA VAL A 14 10.65 -9.42 1.42
C VAL A 14 11.29 -8.05 1.70
N LEU A 15 11.16 -7.54 2.92
CA LEU A 15 11.79 -6.27 3.31
C LEU A 15 13.31 -6.36 3.21
N ARG A 16 13.92 -7.43 3.72
CA ARG A 16 15.38 -7.62 3.62
C ARG A 16 15.84 -7.69 2.17
N GLU A 17 15.15 -8.46 1.32
CA GLU A 17 15.47 -8.55 -0.11
C GLU A 17 15.43 -7.17 -0.79
N VAL A 18 14.43 -6.35 -0.47
CA VAL A 18 14.33 -4.98 -0.99
C VAL A 18 15.47 -4.09 -0.49
N LEU A 19 15.84 -4.18 0.78
CA LEU A 19 16.94 -3.39 1.36
C LEU A 19 18.29 -3.76 0.74
N GLU A 20 18.57 -5.05 0.54
CA GLU A 20 19.77 -5.53 -0.14
C GLU A 20 19.86 -5.01 -1.57
N VAL A 21 18.74 -4.98 -2.30
CA VAL A 21 18.68 -4.37 -3.64
C VAL A 21 19.00 -2.89 -3.55
N CYS A 22 18.38 -2.16 -2.62
CA CYS A 22 18.57 -0.72 -2.44
C CYS A 22 20.04 -0.37 -2.08
N GLU A 23 20.68 -1.18 -1.24
CA GLU A 23 22.09 -1.03 -0.88
C GLU A 23 23.01 -1.25 -2.08
N LYS A 24 22.79 -2.30 -2.88
CA LYS A 24 23.58 -2.59 -4.10
C LYS A 24 23.51 -1.49 -5.15
N ILE A 25 22.35 -0.83 -5.29
CA ILE A 25 22.18 0.29 -6.23
C ILE A 25 22.66 1.64 -5.66
N GLY A 26 23.21 1.67 -4.44
CA GLY A 26 23.77 2.87 -3.83
C GLY A 26 22.77 3.74 -3.05
N PHE A 27 21.59 3.21 -2.71
CA PHE A 27 20.55 3.90 -1.94
C PHE A 27 20.25 3.15 -0.62
N PRO A 28 21.18 3.11 0.35
CA PRO A 28 20.96 2.40 1.60
C PRO A 28 19.79 3.02 2.39
N LEU A 29 18.89 2.15 2.86
CA LEU A 29 17.69 2.52 3.61
C LEU A 29 17.69 1.84 4.98
N ASP A 30 17.07 2.50 5.94
CA ASP A 30 17.04 2.05 7.33
C ASP A 30 15.63 1.71 7.75
N ALA A 31 15.29 0.42 7.77
CA ALA A 31 13.94 -0.06 8.07
C ALA A 31 13.79 -0.62 9.49
N ALA A 32 14.67 -0.25 10.44
CA ALA A 32 14.56 -0.72 11.83
C ALA A 32 13.24 -0.30 12.51
N SER A 33 12.66 0.84 12.09
CA SER A 33 11.31 1.26 12.47
C SER A 33 10.66 2.04 11.33
N SER A 34 9.34 2.23 11.39
CA SER A 34 8.62 3.07 10.39
C SER A 34 9.16 4.50 10.37
N ALA A 35 9.51 5.06 11.52
CA ALA A 35 10.11 6.39 11.63
C ALA A 35 11.51 6.46 10.97
N ARG A 36 12.38 5.47 11.22
CA ARG A 36 13.72 5.42 10.59
C ARG A 36 13.62 5.22 9.07
N LEU A 37 12.65 4.44 8.62
CA LEU A 37 12.38 4.26 7.20
C LEU A 37 11.94 5.57 6.54
N ALA A 38 11.01 6.30 7.16
CA ALA A 38 10.58 7.60 6.68
C ALA A 38 11.74 8.62 6.64
N SER A 39 12.56 8.68 7.70
CA SER A 39 13.72 9.57 7.77
C SER A 39 14.76 9.23 6.70
N SER A 40 15.05 7.95 6.44
CA SER A 40 15.98 7.55 5.37
C SER A 40 15.45 7.89 3.97
N LEU A 41 14.15 7.74 3.73
CA LEU A 41 13.52 8.12 2.46
C LEU A 41 13.45 9.64 2.25
N SER A 42 13.30 10.43 3.32
CA SER A 42 13.19 11.89 3.24
C SER A 42 14.40 12.58 2.58
N LYS A 43 15.57 11.95 2.63
CA LYS A 43 16.79 12.40 1.96
C LYS A 43 16.62 12.54 0.44
N PHE A 44 15.66 11.81 -0.14
CA PHE A 44 15.36 11.80 -1.57
C PHE A 44 14.12 12.65 -1.93
N GLN A 45 13.55 13.43 -1.00
CA GLN A 45 12.40 14.31 -1.25
C GLN A 45 12.78 15.69 -1.84
N GLY A 46 14.08 15.96 -2.07
CA GLY A 46 14.58 17.27 -2.51
C GLY A 46 14.15 17.73 -3.92
N GLY A 47 14.40 19.00 -4.23
CA GLY A 47 13.76 19.76 -5.32
C GLY A 47 14.25 19.54 -6.76
N ASN A 48 15.07 18.53 -7.04
CA ASN A 48 15.45 18.21 -8.42
C ASN A 48 14.64 17.00 -8.97
N SER A 49 14.44 16.95 -10.29
CA SER A 49 13.61 15.92 -10.93
C SER A 49 14.17 14.50 -10.78
N LEU A 50 15.48 14.37 -10.60
CA LEU A 50 16.16 13.07 -10.43
C LEU A 50 15.86 12.46 -9.06
N LEU A 51 15.99 13.23 -7.98
CA LEU A 51 15.69 12.79 -6.62
C LEU A 51 14.21 12.41 -6.48
N GLN A 52 13.31 13.16 -7.10
CA GLN A 52 11.89 12.78 -7.17
C GLN A 52 11.67 11.43 -7.86
N SER A 53 12.36 11.19 -8.98
CA SER A 53 12.29 9.91 -9.70
C SER A 53 12.85 8.75 -8.87
N ILE A 54 13.98 8.97 -8.18
CA ILE A 54 14.58 8.00 -7.25
C ILE A 54 13.60 7.68 -6.13
N ASN A 55 12.99 8.70 -5.53
CA ASN A 55 12.02 8.53 -4.45
C ASN A 55 10.79 7.74 -4.91
N GLN A 56 10.27 7.99 -6.11
CA GLN A 56 9.18 7.19 -6.68
C GLN A 56 9.57 5.70 -6.81
N VAL A 57 10.77 5.41 -7.32
CA VAL A 57 11.28 4.05 -7.47
C VAL A 57 11.44 3.38 -6.10
N LEU A 58 12.11 4.03 -5.15
CA LEU A 58 12.30 3.52 -3.79
C LEU A 58 10.96 3.29 -3.08
N SER A 59 10.03 4.24 -3.18
CA SER A 59 8.69 4.12 -2.61
C SER A 59 7.95 2.90 -3.16
N MET A 60 8.04 2.65 -4.46
CA MET A 60 7.42 1.50 -5.10
C MET A 60 8.08 0.18 -4.67
N LEU A 61 9.41 0.14 -4.55
CA LEU A 61 10.12 -1.04 -4.03
C LEU A 61 9.73 -1.33 -2.57
N LEU A 62 9.68 -0.30 -1.73
CA LEU A 62 9.28 -0.39 -0.33
C LEU A 62 7.80 -0.72 -0.14
N ALA A 63 6.93 -0.46 -1.12
CA ALA A 63 5.52 -0.85 -1.06
C ALA A 63 5.34 -2.38 -1.13
N LYS A 64 6.24 -3.12 -1.80
CA LYS A 64 6.16 -4.59 -1.96
C LYS A 64 6.12 -5.36 -0.62
N PRO A 65 6.98 -5.08 0.38
CA PRO A 65 6.93 -5.76 1.67
C PRO A 65 5.80 -5.26 2.58
N MET A 66 5.17 -4.12 2.30
CA MET A 66 4.12 -3.54 3.15
C MET A 66 2.86 -4.42 3.15
N GLN A 67 2.17 -4.43 4.28
CA GLN A 67 0.90 -5.15 4.41
C GLN A 67 -0.27 -4.18 4.35
N SER A 68 -1.42 -4.63 3.87
CA SER A 68 -2.63 -3.80 3.92
C SER A 68 -3.13 -3.65 5.36
N GLY A 69 -3.42 -2.41 5.77
CA GLY A 69 -4.08 -2.16 7.05
C GLY A 69 -5.55 -2.57 7.01
N TYR A 70 -6.02 -3.24 8.06
CA TYR A 70 -7.33 -3.91 8.14
C TYR A 70 -8.07 -3.54 9.43
N TYR A 71 -9.40 -3.60 9.36
CA TYR A 71 -10.31 -3.41 10.49
C TYR A 71 -10.35 -4.65 11.37
N MET A 72 -10.53 -4.44 12.67
CA MET A 72 -10.65 -5.49 13.67
C MET A 72 -11.50 -5.01 14.85
N CYS A 73 -12.02 -5.94 15.63
CA CYS A 73 -12.69 -5.65 16.89
C CYS A 73 -11.71 -5.70 18.06
N ALA A 74 -11.87 -4.80 19.03
CA ALA A 74 -11.11 -4.86 20.28
C ALA A 74 -11.38 -6.17 21.02
N GLY A 75 -10.34 -6.79 21.57
CA GLY A 75 -10.39 -8.11 22.19
C GLY A 75 -10.14 -9.27 21.20
N SER A 76 -10.12 -9.04 19.89
CA SER A 76 -9.77 -10.08 18.90
C SER A 76 -8.26 -10.32 18.82
N ALA A 77 -7.44 -9.32 19.16
CA ALA A 77 -6.00 -9.46 19.27
C ALA A 77 -5.59 -10.10 20.60
N LYS A 78 -4.56 -10.95 20.54
CA LYS A 78 -4.01 -11.66 21.71
C LYS A 78 -3.01 -10.80 22.48
N LYS A 79 -2.32 -9.89 21.79
CA LYS A 79 -1.27 -9.04 22.37
C LYS A 79 -1.54 -7.57 22.11
N LYS A 80 -1.03 -6.68 22.97
CA LYS A 80 -1.26 -5.24 22.84
C LYS A 80 -0.59 -4.65 21.59
N GLU A 81 0.55 -5.22 21.21
CA GLU A 81 1.32 -4.82 20.02
C GLU A 81 0.54 -5.11 18.74
N GLU A 82 -0.43 -6.03 18.80
CA GLU A 82 -1.31 -6.33 17.67
C GLU A 82 -2.35 -5.22 17.42
N TYR A 83 -2.46 -4.18 18.25
CA TYR A 83 -3.31 -3.04 17.90
C TYR A 83 -2.57 -1.94 17.13
N HIS A 84 -1.23 -2.01 17.13
CA HIS A 84 -0.39 -0.95 16.60
C HIS A 84 -0.58 -0.74 15.08
N HIS A 85 -0.52 0.52 14.66
CA HIS A 85 -0.59 0.91 13.26
C HIS A 85 0.79 1.32 12.74
N TYR A 86 1.55 0.36 12.20
CA TYR A 86 2.97 0.52 11.82
C TYR A 86 3.25 1.77 10.98
N ALA A 87 2.51 1.98 9.89
CA ALA A 87 2.77 3.09 8.97
C ALA A 87 2.51 4.48 9.57
N LEU A 88 1.64 4.56 10.58
CA LEU A 88 1.32 5.82 11.29
C LEU A 88 2.08 5.94 12.61
N ASN A 89 2.77 4.87 13.04
CA ASN A 89 3.47 4.77 14.30
C ASN A 89 2.61 5.15 15.52
N VAL A 90 1.34 4.72 15.57
CA VAL A 90 0.42 4.97 16.68
C VAL A 90 -0.07 3.66 17.31
N PRO A 91 -0.32 3.63 18.64
CA PRO A 91 -0.72 2.41 19.34
C PRO A 91 -2.15 1.96 19.01
N LEU A 92 -3.05 2.90 18.71
CA LEU A 92 -4.44 2.66 18.37
C LEU A 92 -4.84 3.59 17.24
N TYR A 93 -5.66 3.09 16.32
CA TYR A 93 -6.19 3.88 15.22
C TYR A 93 -7.56 3.35 14.81
N THR A 94 -8.41 4.23 14.31
CA THR A 94 -9.67 3.88 13.65
C THR A 94 -10.05 4.96 12.64
N HIS A 95 -11.02 4.66 11.77
CA HIS A 95 -11.57 5.65 10.85
C HIS A 95 -12.84 6.28 11.41
N PHE A 96 -12.99 7.58 11.20
CA PHE A 96 -14.14 8.34 11.70
C PHE A 96 -14.61 9.45 10.75
N THR A 97 -13.72 9.99 9.91
CA THR A 97 -13.93 11.24 9.18
C THR A 97 -14.74 11.13 7.88
N SER A 98 -15.24 9.96 7.50
CA SER A 98 -15.99 9.80 6.23
C SER A 98 -17.13 8.77 6.31
N PRO A 99 -18.12 8.95 7.20
CA PRO A 99 -19.26 8.03 7.34
C PRO A 99 -20.07 7.85 6.06
N LEU A 100 -20.13 8.86 5.18
CA LEU A 100 -20.86 8.76 3.90
C LEU A 100 -20.21 7.79 2.89
N ARG A 101 -18.90 7.53 3.01
CA ARG A 101 -18.14 6.72 2.05
C ARG A 101 -17.66 5.39 2.61
N ARG A 102 -17.73 5.22 3.94
CA ARG A 102 -17.14 4.05 4.63
C ARG A 102 -18.07 3.62 5.77
N TYR A 103 -18.56 2.39 5.68
CA TYR A 103 -19.42 1.82 6.72
C TYR A 103 -18.71 1.65 8.07
N ALA A 104 -17.39 1.40 8.05
CA ALA A 104 -16.57 1.37 9.26
C ALA A 104 -16.70 2.66 10.09
N ASP A 105 -16.68 3.82 9.44
CA ASP A 105 -16.86 5.12 10.12
C ASP A 105 -18.25 5.20 10.75
N ILE A 106 -19.32 4.72 10.09
CA ILE A 106 -20.67 4.68 10.67
C ILE A 106 -20.71 3.87 11.97
N ILE A 107 -20.04 2.70 12.00
CA ILE A 107 -19.93 1.88 13.22
C ILE A 107 -19.25 2.69 14.34
N VAL A 108 -18.13 3.35 14.03
CA VAL A 108 -17.38 4.15 15.00
C VAL A 108 -18.19 5.36 15.48
N HIS A 109 -18.93 6.03 14.59
CA HIS A 109 -19.86 7.11 14.95
C HIS A 109 -20.91 6.66 15.94
N ARG A 110 -21.53 5.48 15.73
CA ARG A 110 -22.49 4.90 16.68
C ARG A 110 -21.84 4.53 18.01
N GLN A 111 -20.64 3.96 17.99
CA GLN A 111 -19.88 3.64 19.21
C GLN A 111 -19.55 4.90 20.02
N LEU A 112 -19.14 5.98 19.35
CA LEU A 112 -18.83 7.25 20.00
C LEU A 112 -20.10 7.90 20.57
N ALA A 113 -21.20 7.92 19.82
CA ALA A 113 -22.48 8.45 20.30
C ALA A 113 -22.94 7.73 21.57
N ALA A 114 -22.82 6.40 21.61
CA ALA A 114 -23.12 5.62 22.81
C ALA A 114 -22.17 5.92 23.98
N ALA A 115 -20.88 6.07 23.71
CA ALA A 115 -19.89 6.43 24.73
C ALA A 115 -20.12 7.82 25.33
N LEU A 116 -20.73 8.74 24.56
CA LEU A 116 -21.14 10.07 25.00
C LEU A 116 -22.54 10.10 25.64
N GLY A 117 -23.26 8.96 25.68
CA GLY A 117 -24.60 8.87 26.25
C GLY A 117 -25.72 9.41 25.36
N TYR A 118 -25.47 9.67 24.07
CA TYR A 118 -26.50 10.13 23.13
C TYR A 118 -27.43 9.01 22.65
N CYS A 119 -27.02 7.76 22.78
CA CYS A 119 -27.84 6.59 22.49
C CYS A 119 -27.41 5.39 23.34
N PRO A 120 -28.21 4.32 23.41
CA PRO A 120 -27.79 3.07 24.03
C PRO A 120 -26.55 2.48 23.33
N PRO A 121 -25.74 1.67 24.04
CA PRO A 121 -24.70 0.85 23.42
C PRO A 121 -25.26 0.00 22.28
N MET A 122 -24.45 -0.22 21.24
CA MET A 122 -24.84 -1.12 20.16
C MET A 122 -25.07 -2.53 20.71
N ASP A 123 -26.21 -3.10 20.38
CA ASP A 123 -26.53 -4.51 20.63
C ASP A 123 -25.83 -5.40 19.60
N LYS A 124 -24.51 -5.54 19.75
CA LYS A 124 -23.68 -6.42 18.93
C LYS A 124 -22.65 -7.14 19.78
N THR A 125 -22.54 -8.44 19.58
CA THR A 125 -21.48 -9.23 20.20
C THR A 125 -20.12 -8.91 19.56
N LYS A 126 -19.05 -9.34 20.23
CA LYS A 126 -17.69 -9.20 19.71
C LYS A 126 -17.56 -9.92 18.36
N GLU A 127 -18.11 -11.12 18.26
CA GLU A 127 -18.05 -11.98 17.09
C GLU A 127 -18.78 -11.35 15.90
N GLU A 128 -19.92 -10.70 16.14
CA GLU A 128 -20.64 -9.96 15.12
C GLU A 128 -19.87 -8.73 14.62
N LEU A 129 -19.23 -7.99 15.53
CA LEU A 129 -18.38 -6.86 15.16
C LEU A 129 -17.14 -7.31 14.37
N GLU A 130 -16.57 -8.46 14.71
CA GLU A 130 -15.45 -9.03 13.95
C GLU A 130 -15.88 -9.45 12.54
N ARG A 131 -17.07 -10.06 12.39
CA ARG A 131 -17.63 -10.37 11.06
C ARG A 131 -17.87 -9.10 10.24
N LEU A 132 -18.34 -8.02 10.86
CA LEU A 132 -18.49 -6.72 10.19
C LEU A 132 -17.14 -6.12 9.79
N ALA A 133 -16.12 -6.26 10.64
CA ALA A 133 -14.76 -5.85 10.33
C ALA A 133 -14.21 -6.60 9.11
N GLN A 134 -14.37 -7.92 9.08
CA GLN A 134 -13.97 -8.74 7.94
C GLN A 134 -14.72 -8.32 6.67
N HIS A 135 -16.04 -8.12 6.75
CA HIS A 135 -16.81 -7.66 5.60
C HIS A 135 -16.32 -6.30 5.06
N CYS A 136 -16.01 -5.36 5.95
CA CYS A 136 -15.43 -4.07 5.56
C CYS A 136 -14.06 -4.22 4.91
N ASN A 137 -13.24 -5.17 5.37
CA ASN A 137 -11.93 -5.49 4.79
C ASN A 137 -12.08 -6.05 3.37
N ASP A 138 -12.98 -7.02 3.19
CA ASP A 138 -13.22 -7.69 1.90
C ASP A 138 -13.75 -6.69 0.87
N LYS A 139 -14.73 -5.86 1.25
CA LYS A 139 -15.29 -4.82 0.36
C LYS A 139 -14.26 -3.75 0.02
N LYS A 140 -13.39 -3.37 0.95
CA LYS A 140 -12.28 -2.45 0.68
C LYS A 140 -11.29 -3.04 -0.32
N LEU A 141 -10.94 -4.32 -0.17
CA LEU A 141 -10.02 -5.00 -1.09
C LEU A 141 -10.63 -5.10 -2.49
N ALA A 142 -11.89 -5.52 -2.58
CA ALA A 142 -12.63 -5.58 -3.83
C ALA A 142 -12.72 -4.21 -4.52
N ALA A 143 -13.05 -3.15 -3.76
CA ALA A 143 -13.12 -1.79 -4.30
C ALA A 143 -11.76 -1.31 -4.83
N LYS A 144 -10.65 -1.64 -4.15
CA LYS A 144 -9.30 -1.31 -4.63
C LYS A 144 -8.97 -2.04 -5.93
N ALA A 145 -9.28 -3.33 -6.02
CA ALA A 145 -9.04 -4.12 -7.23
C ALA A 145 -9.84 -3.59 -8.44
N VAL A 146 -11.10 -3.20 -8.23
CA VAL A 146 -11.94 -2.58 -9.26
C VAL A 146 -11.37 -1.23 -9.69
N SER A 147 -10.95 -0.39 -8.74
CA SER A 147 -10.31 0.91 -9.05
C SER A 147 -9.06 0.72 -9.91
N ASP A 148 -8.17 -0.20 -9.52
CA ASP A 148 -6.92 -0.47 -10.25
C ASP A 148 -7.18 -1.00 -11.66
N SER A 149 -8.16 -1.89 -11.81
CA SER A 149 -8.56 -2.40 -13.12
C SER A 149 -9.19 -1.31 -13.99
N SER A 150 -9.92 -0.37 -13.38
CA SER A 150 -10.48 0.77 -14.09
C SER A 150 -9.36 1.68 -14.60
N ASP A 151 -8.39 2.01 -13.74
CA ASP A 151 -7.25 2.86 -14.10
C ASP A 151 -6.45 2.27 -15.28
N ASP A 152 -6.16 0.97 -15.28
CA ASP A 152 -5.44 0.32 -16.39
C ASP A 152 -6.27 0.30 -17.70
N THR A 153 -7.58 0.08 -17.59
CA THR A 153 -8.50 0.12 -18.75
C THR A 153 -8.52 1.51 -19.38
N PHE A 154 -8.70 2.55 -18.57
CA PHE A 154 -8.73 3.93 -19.06
C PHE A 154 -7.36 4.39 -19.56
N PHE A 155 -6.26 3.94 -18.95
CA PHE A 155 -4.93 4.17 -19.49
C PHE A 155 -4.76 3.55 -20.89
N GLY A 156 -5.25 2.33 -21.11
CA GLY A 156 -5.28 1.70 -22.42
C GLY A 156 -6.09 2.50 -23.46
N LEU A 157 -7.23 3.06 -23.07
CA LEU A 157 -8.03 3.94 -23.93
C LEU A 157 -7.28 5.22 -24.30
N VAL A 158 -6.58 5.84 -23.35
CA VAL A 158 -5.75 7.03 -23.58
C VAL A 158 -4.65 6.73 -24.60
N VAL A 159 -3.93 5.61 -24.46
CA VAL A 159 -2.91 5.20 -25.44
C VAL A 159 -3.54 4.97 -26.82
N LYS A 160 -4.70 4.31 -26.87
CA LYS A 160 -5.41 4.05 -28.13
C LYS A 160 -5.83 5.34 -28.85
N GLN A 161 -6.29 6.35 -28.11
CA GLN A 161 -6.76 7.61 -28.68
C GLN A 161 -5.63 8.55 -29.12
N ASN A 162 -4.52 8.58 -28.36
CA ASN A 162 -3.43 9.53 -28.60
C ASN A 162 -2.29 8.95 -29.46
N GLY A 163 -2.32 7.64 -29.76
CA GLY A 163 -1.25 6.96 -30.47
C GLY A 163 -0.05 6.64 -29.58
N PRO A 164 1.13 6.36 -30.16
CA PRO A 164 2.34 6.02 -29.41
C PRO A 164 2.71 7.13 -28.42
N ILE A 165 2.91 6.74 -27.15
CA ILE A 165 3.30 7.66 -26.08
C ILE A 165 4.77 7.43 -25.74
N GLU A 166 5.59 8.47 -25.89
CA GLU A 166 6.97 8.46 -25.44
C GLU A 166 7.07 9.02 -24.01
N ALA A 167 7.73 8.27 -23.13
CA ALA A 167 7.96 8.68 -21.76
C ALA A 167 9.23 8.06 -21.18
N ARG A 168 9.86 8.77 -20.25
CA ARG A 168 11.01 8.26 -19.50
C ARG A 168 10.56 7.14 -18.55
N GLY A 169 11.34 6.07 -18.54
CA GLY A 169 11.12 4.94 -17.65
C GLY A 169 12.38 4.53 -16.88
N VAL A 170 12.19 3.90 -15.73
CA VAL A 170 13.27 3.33 -14.91
C VAL A 170 13.07 1.83 -14.80
N VAL A 171 14.13 1.07 -15.07
CA VAL A 171 14.13 -0.39 -14.91
C VAL A 171 14.08 -0.73 -13.42
N ILE A 172 13.10 -1.53 -13.01
CA ILE A 172 12.84 -1.84 -11.59
C ILE A 172 13.02 -3.32 -11.25
N SER A 173 13.05 -4.19 -12.26
CA SER A 173 13.28 -5.62 -12.13
C SER A 173 13.79 -6.15 -13.45
N VAL A 174 14.78 -7.05 -13.39
CA VAL A 174 15.35 -7.73 -14.55
C VAL A 174 15.14 -9.23 -14.34
N MET A 175 14.63 -9.90 -15.39
CA MET A 175 14.40 -11.33 -15.48
C MET A 175 15.12 -11.87 -16.72
N ASP A 176 15.13 -13.18 -16.92
CA ASP A 176 15.94 -13.84 -17.97
C ASP A 176 15.63 -13.35 -19.40
N ALA A 177 14.35 -13.11 -19.72
CA ALA A 177 13.89 -12.70 -21.05
C ALA A 177 13.01 -11.44 -21.04
N SER A 178 12.98 -10.72 -19.92
CA SER A 178 12.18 -9.50 -19.80
C SER A 178 12.69 -8.58 -18.68
N PHE A 179 12.26 -7.33 -18.69
CA PHE A 179 12.48 -6.41 -17.60
C PHE A 179 11.24 -5.57 -17.37
N ASP A 180 10.98 -5.22 -16.11
CA ASP A 180 9.88 -4.34 -15.73
C ASP A 180 10.38 -2.90 -15.69
N VAL A 181 9.63 -1.99 -16.31
CA VAL A 181 9.92 -0.56 -16.40
C VAL A 181 8.80 0.23 -15.73
N LEU A 182 9.16 1.09 -14.77
CA LEU A 182 8.27 2.12 -14.25
C LEU A 182 8.32 3.33 -15.18
N VAL A 183 7.19 3.66 -15.80
CA VAL A 183 7.05 4.86 -16.63
C VAL A 183 6.71 6.05 -15.73
N LEU A 184 7.72 6.87 -15.42
CA LEU A 184 7.67 7.91 -14.37
C LEU A 184 6.51 8.90 -14.53
N LYS A 185 6.22 9.29 -15.77
CA LYS A 185 5.15 10.26 -16.09
C LYS A 185 3.75 9.77 -15.71
N TYR A 186 3.51 8.46 -15.81
CA TYR A 186 2.19 7.87 -15.65
C TYR A 186 2.07 6.99 -14.40
N GLY A 187 3.18 6.70 -13.72
CA GLY A 187 3.20 5.81 -12.56
C GLY A 187 2.83 4.36 -12.88
N VAL A 188 2.88 3.95 -14.15
CA VAL A 188 2.55 2.60 -14.59
C VAL A 188 3.80 1.74 -14.71
N VAL A 189 3.70 0.48 -14.31
CA VAL A 189 4.73 -0.53 -14.52
C VAL A 189 4.34 -1.36 -15.74
N LYS A 190 5.23 -1.47 -16.72
CA LYS A 190 5.03 -2.33 -17.89
C LYS A 190 6.23 -3.23 -18.10
N ARG A 191 5.96 -4.47 -18.51
CA ARG A 191 6.98 -5.46 -18.82
C ARG A 191 7.41 -5.34 -20.28
N VAL A 192 8.70 -5.27 -20.50
CA VAL A 192 9.32 -5.30 -21.83
C VAL A 192 9.96 -6.66 -22.03
N TYR A 193 9.54 -7.38 -23.06
CA TYR A 193 10.09 -8.68 -23.42
C TYR A 193 11.24 -8.51 -24.42
N VAL A 194 12.36 -9.17 -24.15
CA VAL A 194 13.52 -9.14 -25.05
C VAL A 194 13.35 -10.28 -26.05
N ASN A 195 13.28 -9.95 -27.34
CA ASN A 195 13.20 -10.97 -28.37
C ASN A 195 14.62 -11.50 -28.63
N ILE A 196 14.97 -12.62 -28.00
CA ILE A 196 16.25 -13.31 -28.26
C ILE A 196 16.11 -14.02 -29.61
N LYS A 197 16.30 -13.29 -30.72
CA LYS A 197 16.60 -13.95 -31.99
C LYS A 197 17.96 -14.61 -31.80
N SER A 198 17.98 -15.94 -31.66
CA SER A 198 19.21 -16.72 -31.70
C SER A 198 19.96 -16.34 -32.97
N LYS A 199 21.10 -15.65 -32.85
CA LYS A 199 22.08 -15.64 -33.94
C LYS A 199 22.53 -17.08 -34.07
N SER A 200 22.04 -17.76 -35.10
CA SER A 200 22.63 -19.00 -35.61
C SER A 200 24.10 -18.70 -35.87
N ILE A 201 24.97 -19.29 -35.07
CA ILE A 201 26.40 -19.34 -35.36
C ILE A 201 26.51 -20.35 -36.49
N SER A 202 26.58 -19.83 -37.72
CA SER A 202 27.06 -20.55 -38.91
C SER A 202 28.57 -20.58 -38.89
#